data_AF-A0A3B0JNR0-F1
#
_entry.id   AF-A0A3B0JNR0-F1
#
_cell.length_a   1.000
_cell.length_b   1.000
_cell.length_c   1.000
_cell.angle_alpha   90.00
_cell.angle_beta   90.00
_cell.angle_gamma   90.00
#
_symmetry.space_group_name_H-M   'P 1'
#
loop_
_entity.id
_entity.type
_entity.pdbx_description
1 polymer ?
#
loop_
_entity_poly.entity_id
_entity_poly.type
_entity_poly.pdbx_seq_one_letter_code
_entity_poly.pdbx_strand_id
1 'polypeptide(L)'
;MWPPQRSSSSKAWCVRNAQPKPIYVAPFKTEPTRWQRPGPMNLDDWVNFYKWCQVNAVPIERPPIPRVNAPPPTYEGIPSMQNPPKPVGGWTRCESGGSAKNKENQDIFCRLSKPRWHRAKYQPPPKELFPYRPRLAYQPCPRPESGRPADKPKVPCCFQHEDVEAEFWATVRFPVSKSACKTMPSRKDCELSKPKTMPPKPHCPLPPELLDVPLKRTKMSPLQWRAHLRRLKFLSQPSERMLADLPCFCDRW
;
A
#
# COMPACT_ATOMS: atom_id res chain seq x y z
N MET A 1 -18.33 41.20 34.32
CA MET A 1 -19.29 41.38 33.22
C MET A 1 -20.56 40.63 33.59
N TRP A 2 -21.66 41.34 33.83
CA TRP A 2 -22.95 40.73 34.19
C TRP A 2 -23.64 40.20 32.92
N PRO A 3 -24.35 39.05 32.97
CA PRO A 3 -25.13 38.59 31.82
C PRO A 3 -26.29 39.56 31.54
N PRO A 4 -26.69 39.75 30.28
CA PRO A 4 -27.76 40.67 29.93
C PRO A 4 -29.08 40.21 30.56
N GLN A 5 -29.77 41.16 31.22
CA GLN A 5 -31.08 40.93 31.82
C GLN A 5 -32.07 40.42 30.76
N ARG A 6 -32.74 39.31 31.07
CA ARG A 6 -33.85 38.79 30.26
C ARG A 6 -35.05 39.73 30.40
N SER A 7 -35.21 40.69 29.49
CA SER A 7 -36.47 41.41 29.34
C SER A 7 -37.52 40.44 28.78
N SER A 8 -38.32 39.83 29.66
CA SER A 8 -39.44 38.97 29.28
C SER A 8 -40.65 39.80 28.87
N SER A 9 -40.59 40.49 27.73
CA SER A 9 -41.83 40.95 27.12
C SER A 9 -42.49 39.76 26.42
N SER A 10 -43.80 39.58 26.62
CA SER A 10 -44.59 38.52 25.96
C SER A 10 -44.36 38.51 24.44
N LYS A 11 -44.20 39.71 23.85
CA LYS A 11 -43.87 39.90 22.43
C LYS A 11 -42.53 39.28 22.04
N ALA A 12 -41.48 39.43 22.85
CA ALA A 12 -40.17 38.82 22.59
C ALA A 12 -40.18 37.29 22.77
N TRP A 13 -41.08 36.76 23.59
CA TRP A 13 -41.30 35.32 23.74
C TRP A 13 -42.00 34.73 22.50
N CYS A 14 -43.06 35.40 22.02
CA CYS A 14 -43.77 34.98 20.81
C CYS A 14 -42.86 34.98 19.58
N VAL A 15 -42.02 36.00 19.40
CA VAL A 15 -41.08 36.07 18.27
C VAL A 15 -40.05 34.93 18.31
N ARG A 16 -39.56 34.56 19.50
CA ARG A 16 -38.60 33.44 19.65
C ARG A 16 -39.22 32.08 19.33
N ASN A 17 -40.48 31.86 19.71
CA ASN A 17 -41.15 30.59 19.49
C ASN A 17 -41.82 30.48 18.11
N ALA A 18 -42.08 31.61 17.44
CA ALA A 18 -42.58 31.64 16.07
C ALA A 18 -41.50 31.31 15.02
N GLN A 19 -40.22 31.37 15.38
CA GLN A 19 -39.15 30.95 14.48
C GLN A 19 -39.02 29.42 14.47
N PRO A 20 -38.93 28.79 13.29
CA PRO A 20 -38.69 27.36 13.21
C PRO A 20 -37.34 27.03 13.84
N LYS A 21 -37.30 25.95 14.63
CA LYS A 21 -36.04 25.47 15.21
C LYS A 21 -35.07 25.16 14.04
N PRO A 22 -33.85 25.72 14.04
CA PRO A 22 -32.89 25.38 12.99
C PRO A 22 -32.63 23.88 13.05
N ILE A 23 -32.84 23.19 11.94
CA ILE A 23 -32.55 21.76 11.83
C ILE A 23 -31.03 21.63 11.88
N TYR A 24 -30.53 21.13 13.00
CA TYR A 24 -29.11 20.81 13.10
C TYR A 24 -28.85 19.56 12.26
N VAL A 25 -28.10 19.72 11.18
CA VAL A 25 -27.54 18.61 10.41
C VAL A 25 -26.09 18.45 10.87
N ALA A 26 -25.78 17.31 11.48
CA ALA A 26 -24.42 17.01 11.88
C ALA A 26 -23.51 17.04 10.64
N PRO A 27 -22.32 17.66 10.72
CA PRO A 27 -21.38 17.68 9.61
C PRO A 27 -21.00 16.24 9.22
N PHE A 28 -20.99 15.98 7.91
CA PHE A 28 -20.64 14.68 7.36
C PHE A 28 -19.18 14.34 7.70
N LYS A 29 -18.96 13.23 8.42
CA LYS A 29 -17.61 12.70 8.67
C LYS A 29 -17.15 11.98 7.41
N THR A 30 -16.11 12.51 6.76
CA THR A 30 -15.50 11.85 5.60
C THR A 30 -14.77 10.61 6.05
N GLU A 31 -15.13 9.45 5.51
CA GLU A 31 -14.34 8.24 5.70
C GLU A 31 -12.98 8.43 4.99
N PRO A 32 -11.87 7.95 5.59
CA PRO A 32 -10.56 8.04 4.96
C PRO A 32 -10.58 7.32 3.62
N THR A 33 -10.12 8.02 2.58
CA THR A 33 -9.96 7.43 1.25
C THR A 33 -8.91 6.31 1.29
N ARG A 34 -8.97 5.34 0.36
CA ARG A 34 -8.03 4.22 0.23
C ARG A 34 -6.54 4.61 0.29
N TRP A 35 -6.22 5.85 -0.05
CA TRP A 35 -4.86 6.40 -0.11
C TRP A 35 -4.48 7.28 1.10
N GLN A 36 -5.46 7.69 1.92
CA GLN A 36 -5.17 8.29 3.20
C GLN A 36 -4.78 7.18 4.17
N ARG A 37 -3.49 7.12 4.49
CA ARG A 37 -3.05 6.35 5.66
C ARG A 37 -3.81 6.93 6.86
N PRO A 38 -4.55 6.12 7.64
CA PRO A 38 -5.16 6.62 8.86
C PRO A 38 -4.03 7.28 9.65
N GLY A 39 -4.25 8.54 10.05
CA GLY A 39 -3.28 9.26 10.86
C GLY A 39 -2.99 8.50 12.16
N PRO A 40 -2.10 9.03 13.02
CA PRO A 40 -2.01 8.52 14.38
C PRO A 40 -3.42 8.43 14.99
N MET A 41 -3.69 7.36 15.75
CA MET A 41 -4.99 7.10 16.38
C MET A 41 -5.58 8.38 16.97
N ASN A 42 -6.88 8.63 16.73
CA ASN A 42 -7.54 9.77 17.36
C ASN A 42 -7.60 9.57 18.87
N LEU A 43 -7.83 10.66 19.62
CA LEU A 43 -7.93 10.61 21.07
C LEU A 43 -8.93 9.54 21.56
N ASP A 44 -10.08 9.41 20.89
CA ASP A 44 -11.09 8.42 21.21
C ASP A 44 -10.61 6.99 20.96
N ASP A 45 -9.83 6.78 19.89
CA ASP A 45 -9.23 5.48 19.61
C ASP A 45 -8.19 5.13 20.68
N TRP A 46 -7.39 6.10 21.14
CA TRP A 46 -6.45 5.93 22.25
C TRP A 46 -7.13 5.53 23.55
N VAL A 47 -8.26 6.16 23.89
CA VAL A 47 -9.05 5.80 25.07
C VAL A 47 -9.56 4.36 24.97
N ASN A 48 -10.05 3.95 23.79
CA ASN A 48 -10.52 2.59 23.57
C ASN A 48 -9.38 1.55 23.62
N PHE A 49 -8.22 1.90 23.07
CA PHE A 49 -7.01 1.08 23.14
C PHE A 49 -6.54 0.87 24.58
N TYR A 50 -6.51 1.94 25.39
CA TYR A 50 -6.15 1.82 26.81
C TYR A 50 -7.12 0.93 27.60
N LYS A 51 -8.43 1.05 27.34
CA LYS A 51 -9.44 0.14 27.92
C LYS A 51 -9.20 -1.31 27.51
N TRP A 52 -8.84 -1.54 26.24
CA TRP A 52 -8.52 -2.87 25.75
C TRP A 52 -7.26 -3.45 26.43
N CYS A 53 -6.20 -2.65 26.57
CA CYS A 53 -4.97 -3.06 27.24
C CYS A 53 -5.20 -3.45 28.70
N GLN A 54 -6.04 -2.71 29.43
CA GLN A 54 -6.35 -3.04 30.84
C GLN A 54 -6.94 -4.45 31.01
N VAL A 55 -7.69 -4.95 30.02
CA VAL A 55 -8.32 -6.26 30.07
C VAL A 55 -7.45 -7.35 29.46
N ASN A 56 -6.72 -7.05 28.38
CA ASN A 56 -6.09 -8.06 27.54
C ASN A 56 -4.55 -8.09 27.64
N ALA A 57 -3.92 -7.04 28.17
CA ALA A 57 -2.47 -6.97 28.30
C ALA A 57 -1.95 -7.50 29.64
N VAL A 58 -2.82 -8.06 30.49
CA VAL A 58 -2.39 -8.76 31.70
C VAL A 58 -1.64 -10.03 31.29
N PRO A 59 -0.43 -10.28 31.83
CA PRO A 59 0.31 -11.49 31.53
C PRO A 59 -0.53 -12.73 31.86
N ILE A 60 -0.80 -13.56 30.85
CA ILE A 60 -1.46 -14.83 31.05
C ILE A 60 -0.49 -15.73 31.82
N GLU A 61 -0.77 -15.97 33.10
CA GLU A 61 -0.05 -16.97 33.89
C GLU A 61 -0.28 -18.34 33.26
N ARG A 62 0.72 -18.84 32.52
CA ARG A 62 0.67 -20.19 31.99
C ARG A 62 1.03 -21.17 33.10
N PRO A 63 0.27 -22.26 33.29
CA PRO A 63 0.67 -23.31 34.21
C PRO A 63 2.05 -23.85 33.80
N PRO A 64 2.92 -24.20 34.76
CA PRO A 64 4.26 -24.69 34.45
C PRO A 64 4.14 -25.97 33.61
N ILE A 65 4.79 -25.96 32.45
CA ILE A 65 4.84 -27.12 31.55
C ILE A 65 5.58 -28.24 32.31
N PRO A 66 4.97 -29.41 32.54
CA PRO A 66 5.68 -30.53 33.14
C PRO A 66 6.82 -30.95 32.22
N ARG A 67 8.06 -30.88 32.73
CA ARG A 67 9.25 -31.33 32.01
C ARG A 67 9.16 -32.85 31.87
N VAL A 68 8.79 -33.33 30.69
CA VAL A 68 8.94 -34.74 30.34
C VAL A 68 10.43 -34.99 30.13
N ASN A 69 11.03 -35.80 31.01
CA ASN A 69 12.41 -36.24 30.88
C ASN A 69 12.53 -37.06 29.59
N ALA A 70 13.16 -36.49 28.57
CA ALA A 70 13.53 -37.25 27.38
C ALA A 70 14.55 -38.34 27.77
N PRO A 71 14.41 -39.59 27.28
CA PRO A 71 15.41 -40.62 27.53
C PRO A 71 16.76 -40.23 26.88
N PRO A 72 17.89 -40.60 27.50
CA PRO A 72 19.21 -40.22 27.00
C PRO A 72 19.47 -40.83 25.62
N PRO A 73 20.19 -40.11 24.74
CA PRO A 73 20.52 -40.59 23.41
C PRO A 73 21.47 -41.79 23.49
N THR A 74 21.06 -42.93 22.94
CA THR A 74 21.90 -44.12 22.75
C THR A 74 23.00 -43.79 21.74
N TYR A 75 24.26 -43.81 22.18
CA TYR A 75 25.43 -43.65 21.32
C TYR A 75 25.79 -45.02 20.73
N GLU A 76 25.60 -45.18 19.43
CA GLU A 76 26.14 -46.31 18.68
C GLU A 76 26.72 -45.74 17.38
N GLY A 77 28.06 -45.75 17.27
CA GLY A 77 28.76 -45.64 15.98
C GLY A 77 29.46 -44.33 15.66
N ILE A 78 30.61 -44.07 16.30
CA ILE A 78 31.65 -43.15 15.77
C ILE A 78 32.80 -44.02 15.22
N PRO A 79 33.06 -44.04 13.90
CA PRO A 79 34.30 -44.63 13.38
C PRO A 79 35.49 -43.71 13.66
N SER A 80 36.50 -44.26 14.32
CA SER A 80 37.79 -43.65 14.64
C SER A 80 38.51 -43.14 13.38
N MET A 81 38.82 -41.84 13.33
CA MET A 81 39.73 -41.25 12.33
C MET A 81 41.16 -41.29 12.88
N GLN A 82 41.87 -42.38 12.63
CA GLN A 82 43.32 -42.46 12.76
C GLN A 82 43.87 -42.87 11.41
N ASN A 83 44.24 -41.89 10.58
CA ASN A 83 45.38 -41.93 9.65
C ASN A 83 45.37 -40.64 8.78
N PRO A 84 46.48 -39.89 8.72
CA PRO A 84 46.60 -38.70 7.88
C PRO A 84 46.80 -39.07 6.39
N PRO A 85 46.31 -38.25 5.43
CA PRO A 85 46.57 -38.48 4.01
C PRO A 85 47.99 -38.03 3.61
N LYS A 86 48.70 -38.85 2.84
CA LYS A 86 49.94 -38.46 2.14
C LYS A 86 49.62 -37.77 0.80
N PRO A 87 50.47 -36.85 0.31
CA PRO A 87 50.16 -36.03 -0.86
C PRO A 87 50.48 -36.70 -2.21
N VAL A 88 49.65 -36.31 -3.18
CA VAL A 88 49.77 -36.20 -4.65
C VAL A 88 51.06 -36.68 -5.32
N GLY A 89 50.91 -37.49 -6.37
CA GLY A 89 51.91 -37.62 -7.43
C GLY A 89 51.50 -38.56 -8.57
N GLY A 90 51.46 -38.04 -9.80
CA GLY A 90 51.72 -38.83 -11.02
C GLY A 90 50.51 -39.25 -11.85
N TRP A 91 50.12 -38.41 -12.80
CA TRP A 91 49.46 -38.86 -14.03
C TRP A 91 50.41 -39.82 -14.75
N THR A 92 50.05 -41.10 -14.87
CA THR A 92 50.75 -41.99 -15.79
C THR A 92 49.75 -42.81 -16.59
N ARG A 93 49.98 -42.71 -17.89
CA ARG A 93 49.30 -43.31 -19.04
C ARG A 93 49.17 -44.83 -18.89
N CYS A 94 48.04 -45.33 -19.37
CA CYS A 94 47.71 -46.75 -19.45
C CYS A 94 48.75 -47.52 -20.27
N GLU A 95 49.32 -48.57 -19.68
CA GLU A 95 49.83 -49.71 -20.44
C GLU A 95 49.22 -51.01 -19.91
N SER A 96 48.77 -51.79 -20.87
CA SER A 96 48.02 -53.02 -20.75
C SER A 96 48.89 -54.12 -20.17
N GLY A 97 48.42 -54.78 -19.10
CA GLY A 97 49.04 -56.01 -18.61
C GLY A 97 48.37 -56.57 -17.37
N GLY A 98 47.84 -57.79 -17.50
CA GLY A 98 47.75 -58.74 -16.38
C GLY A 98 46.47 -58.70 -15.54
N SER A 99 45.64 -59.71 -15.78
CA SER A 99 44.84 -60.52 -14.84
C SER A 99 44.83 -60.09 -13.36
N ALA A 100 43.64 -60.04 -12.75
CA ALA A 100 43.29 -59.65 -11.37
C ALA A 100 43.01 -58.14 -11.13
N LYS A 101 43.89 -57.21 -11.50
CA LYS A 101 43.69 -55.77 -11.21
C LYS A 101 42.50 -55.14 -11.97
N ASN A 102 42.14 -55.68 -13.14
CA ASN A 102 40.97 -55.21 -13.90
C ASN A 102 39.64 -55.52 -13.22
N LYS A 103 39.58 -56.59 -12.40
CA LYS A 103 38.37 -56.97 -11.67
C LYS A 103 38.11 -56.01 -10.51
N GLU A 104 39.16 -55.66 -9.76
CA GLU A 104 39.07 -54.62 -8.71
C GLU A 104 38.71 -53.26 -9.30
N ASN A 105 39.30 -52.86 -10.42
CA ASN A 105 38.96 -51.59 -11.08
C ASN A 105 37.50 -51.58 -11.60
N GLN A 106 37.01 -52.69 -12.14
CA GLN A 106 35.60 -52.83 -12.53
C GLN A 106 34.67 -52.84 -11.31
N ASP A 107 35.05 -53.46 -10.20
CA ASP A 107 34.27 -53.46 -8.95
C ASP A 107 34.24 -52.07 -8.31
N ILE A 108 35.35 -51.33 -8.35
CA ILE A 108 35.42 -49.93 -7.92
C ILE A 108 34.52 -49.08 -8.80
N PHE A 109 34.58 -49.25 -10.13
CA PHE A 109 33.74 -48.52 -11.07
C PHE A 109 32.25 -48.82 -10.86
N CYS A 110 31.88 -50.10 -10.68
CA CYS A 110 30.52 -50.54 -10.34
C CYS A 110 30.04 -50.03 -8.97
N ARG A 111 30.96 -49.77 -8.03
CA ARG A 111 30.62 -49.20 -6.72
C ARG A 111 30.45 -47.67 -6.78
N LEU A 112 31.21 -47.00 -7.65
CA LEU A 112 31.14 -45.55 -7.89
C LEU A 112 29.98 -45.17 -8.81
N SER A 113 29.57 -46.04 -9.73
CA SER A 113 28.44 -45.82 -10.65
C SER A 113 27.08 -46.04 -10.02
N LYS A 114 27.01 -46.70 -8.85
CA LYS A 114 25.77 -46.81 -8.08
C LYS A 114 25.45 -45.45 -7.45
N PRO A 115 24.30 -44.84 -7.77
CA PRO A 115 23.92 -43.56 -7.18
C PRO A 115 23.89 -43.70 -5.66
N ARG A 116 24.69 -42.88 -4.97
CA ARG A 116 24.66 -42.80 -3.51
C ARG A 116 23.26 -42.35 -3.10
N TRP A 117 22.53 -43.21 -2.41
CA TRP A 117 21.23 -42.88 -1.84
C TRP A 117 21.36 -41.63 -0.96
N HIS A 118 20.55 -40.63 -1.25
CA HIS A 118 20.58 -39.35 -0.56
C HIS A 118 20.30 -39.60 0.92
N ARG A 119 21.30 -39.43 1.79
CA ARG A 119 21.10 -39.55 3.23
C ARG A 119 20.12 -38.46 3.64
N ALA A 120 18.97 -38.84 4.19
CA ALA A 120 17.94 -37.93 4.71
C ALA A 120 18.40 -37.20 5.99
N LYS A 121 19.64 -36.69 6.02
CA LYS A 121 20.18 -35.93 7.16
C LYS A 121 19.53 -34.57 7.27
N TYR A 122 19.04 -34.02 6.17
CA TYR A 122 18.26 -32.80 6.18
C TYR A 122 16.78 -33.13 6.18
N GLN A 123 16.20 -33.24 7.37
CA GLN A 123 14.77 -33.02 7.53
C GLN A 123 14.57 -31.51 7.50
N PRO A 124 13.93 -30.94 6.45
CA PRO A 124 13.61 -29.53 6.45
C PRO A 124 12.79 -29.24 7.72
N PRO A 125 13.09 -28.15 8.44
CA PRO A 125 12.33 -27.80 9.62
C PRO A 125 10.85 -27.71 9.25
N PRO A 126 9.94 -28.13 10.16
CA PRO A 126 8.52 -27.90 9.97
C PRO A 126 8.30 -26.43 9.60
N LYS A 127 7.47 -26.17 8.58
CA LYS A 127 7.20 -24.80 8.12
C LYS A 127 6.86 -23.93 9.33
N GLU A 128 7.61 -22.84 9.53
CA GLU A 128 7.41 -21.91 10.63
C GLU A 128 5.94 -21.47 10.68
N LEU A 129 5.23 -21.92 11.71
CA LEU A 129 3.91 -21.41 12.04
C LEU A 129 4.15 -20.08 12.75
N PHE A 130 4.24 -18.98 12.00
CA PHE A 130 4.30 -17.64 12.56
C PHE A 130 3.07 -17.41 13.46
N PRO A 131 3.20 -17.42 14.80
CA PRO A 131 2.05 -17.44 15.70
C PRO A 131 1.25 -16.13 15.66
N TYR A 132 1.84 -15.06 15.14
CA TYR A 132 1.23 -13.74 14.96
C TYR A 132 0.81 -13.41 13.53
N ARG A 133 0.73 -14.41 12.62
CA ARG A 133 -0.01 -14.21 11.37
C ARG A 133 -1.45 -14.64 11.62
N PRO A 134 -2.40 -13.72 11.86
CA PRO A 134 -3.80 -14.09 12.03
C PRO A 134 -4.28 -14.78 10.75
N ARG A 135 -4.44 -16.10 10.82
CA ARG A 135 -5.21 -16.85 9.83
C ARG A 135 -6.66 -16.59 10.18
N LEU A 136 -7.26 -15.59 9.53
CA LEU A 136 -8.72 -15.42 9.52
C LEU A 136 -9.30 -16.76 9.06
N ALA A 137 -9.97 -17.49 9.96
CA ALA A 137 -10.22 -18.93 9.88
C ALA A 137 -11.03 -19.42 8.66
N TYR A 138 -11.39 -18.53 7.74
CA TYR A 138 -12.23 -18.81 6.57
C TYR A 138 -11.71 -18.19 5.27
N GLN A 139 -10.54 -17.55 5.29
CA GLN A 139 -9.93 -16.99 4.08
C GLN A 139 -8.97 -18.03 3.50
N PRO A 140 -9.13 -18.45 2.23
CA PRO A 140 -8.16 -19.32 1.58
C PRO A 140 -6.78 -18.65 1.61
N CYS A 141 -5.71 -19.45 1.70
CA CYS A 141 -4.35 -18.91 1.60
C CYS A 141 -4.25 -18.02 0.34
N PRO A 142 -3.66 -16.81 0.45
CA PRO A 142 -3.55 -15.91 -0.68
C PRO A 142 -2.90 -16.66 -1.83
N ARG A 143 -3.65 -16.84 -2.92
CA ARG A 143 -3.13 -17.46 -4.13
C ARG A 143 -2.12 -16.47 -4.75
N PRO A 144 -1.10 -16.96 -5.46
CA PRO A 144 -0.30 -16.10 -6.32
C PRO A 144 -1.24 -15.23 -7.18
N GLU A 145 -1.01 -13.92 -7.20
CA GLU A 145 -1.85 -12.99 -7.96
C GLU A 145 -1.96 -13.44 -9.42
N SER A 146 -3.16 -13.27 -10.00
CA SER A 146 -3.39 -13.55 -11.41
C SER A 146 -2.43 -12.71 -12.26
N GLY A 147 -1.44 -13.35 -12.88
CA GLY A 147 -0.39 -12.69 -13.68
C GLY A 147 1.00 -12.74 -13.06
N ARG A 148 1.15 -13.11 -11.78
CA ARG A 148 2.48 -13.40 -11.23
C ARG A 148 2.97 -14.76 -11.75
N PRO A 149 4.23 -14.88 -12.22
CA PRO A 149 4.79 -16.17 -12.64
C PRO A 149 4.55 -17.22 -11.55
N ALA A 150 4.04 -18.39 -11.96
CA ALA A 150 3.68 -19.46 -11.04
C ALA A 150 4.88 -19.90 -10.20
N ASP A 151 6.07 -19.90 -10.82
CA ASP A 151 7.35 -20.13 -10.18
C ASP A 151 8.26 -18.91 -10.33
N LYS A 152 8.95 -18.57 -9.25
CA LYS A 152 10.01 -17.56 -9.29
C LYS A 152 11.20 -18.12 -10.07
N PRO A 153 11.82 -17.36 -11.00
CA PRO A 153 13.03 -17.82 -11.65
C PRO A 153 14.11 -18.05 -10.59
N LYS A 154 14.88 -19.13 -10.74
CA LYS A 154 16.02 -19.40 -9.86
C LYS A 154 17.16 -18.48 -10.27
N VAL A 155 17.33 -17.39 -9.54
CA VAL A 155 18.43 -16.44 -9.73
C VAL A 155 19.62 -16.88 -8.88
N PRO A 156 20.84 -16.97 -9.43
CA PRO A 156 22.06 -17.15 -8.65
C PRO A 156 22.17 -16.08 -7.55
N CYS A 157 22.77 -16.41 -6.41
CA CYS A 157 22.94 -15.44 -5.32
C CYS A 157 23.93 -14.31 -5.68
N CYS A 158 24.87 -14.57 -6.60
CA CYS A 158 25.81 -13.61 -7.14
C CYS A 158 26.22 -14.02 -8.57
N PHE A 159 26.52 -13.02 -9.40
CA PHE A 159 27.13 -13.21 -10.72
C PHE A 159 28.64 -12.96 -10.63
N GLN A 160 29.42 -13.65 -11.45
CA GLN A 160 30.88 -13.48 -11.48
C GLN A 160 31.30 -12.17 -12.15
N HIS A 161 30.55 -11.73 -13.17
CA HIS A 161 30.79 -10.51 -13.94
C HIS A 161 29.46 -9.85 -14.33
N GLU A 162 29.46 -8.54 -14.58
CA GLU A 162 28.28 -7.76 -15.00
C GLU A 162 27.74 -8.23 -16.36
N ASP A 163 28.60 -8.66 -17.28
CA ASP A 163 28.18 -9.18 -18.59
C ASP A 163 27.34 -10.45 -18.46
N VAL A 164 27.71 -11.34 -17.52
CA VAL A 164 26.98 -12.58 -17.23
C VAL A 164 25.64 -12.27 -16.57
N GLU A 165 25.58 -11.24 -15.74
CA GLU A 165 24.33 -10.74 -15.18
C GLU A 165 23.42 -10.16 -16.28
N ALA A 166 23.97 -9.33 -17.16
CA ALA A 166 23.23 -8.73 -18.27
C ALA A 166 22.69 -9.80 -19.24
N GLU A 167 23.50 -10.79 -19.61
CA GLU A 167 23.10 -11.91 -20.45
C GLU A 167 22.03 -12.78 -19.75
N PHE A 168 22.20 -13.02 -18.45
CA PHE A 168 21.20 -13.73 -17.65
C PHE A 168 19.85 -13.01 -17.67
N TRP A 169 19.82 -11.71 -17.37
CA TRP A 169 18.57 -10.93 -17.36
C TRP A 169 17.97 -10.77 -18.76
N ALA A 170 18.78 -10.73 -19.82
CA ALA A 170 18.30 -10.74 -21.20
C ALA A 170 17.67 -12.08 -21.59
N THR A 171 18.21 -13.19 -21.07
CA THR A 171 17.80 -14.56 -21.44
C THR A 171 16.66 -15.08 -20.58
N VAL A 172 16.59 -14.69 -19.30
CA VAL A 172 15.58 -15.19 -18.35
C VAL A 172 14.18 -14.94 -18.89
N ARG A 173 13.46 -16.04 -19.13
CA ARG A 173 12.03 -16.04 -19.43
C ARG A 173 11.28 -16.54 -18.21
N PHE A 174 10.27 -15.78 -17.79
CA PHE A 174 9.35 -16.24 -16.77
C PHE A 174 8.46 -17.35 -17.35
N PRO A 175 8.30 -18.50 -16.66
CA PRO A 175 7.34 -19.50 -17.09
C PRO A 175 5.93 -18.89 -17.01
N VAL A 176 5.36 -18.57 -18.18
CA VAL A 176 3.98 -18.10 -18.29
C VAL A 176 3.07 -19.31 -18.10
N SER A 177 2.06 -19.19 -17.25
CA SER A 177 1.12 -20.29 -17.03
C SER A 177 0.35 -20.57 -18.33
N LYS A 178 0.01 -21.85 -18.58
CA LYS A 178 -0.80 -22.24 -19.75
C LYS A 178 -2.16 -21.51 -19.79
N SER A 179 -2.69 -21.12 -18.63
CA SER A 179 -3.90 -20.31 -18.54
C SER A 179 -3.64 -18.86 -18.98
N ALA A 180 -2.54 -18.23 -18.56
CA ALA A 180 -2.18 -16.88 -18.98
C ALA A 180 -1.88 -16.78 -20.48
N CYS A 181 -1.35 -17.83 -21.11
CA CYS A 181 -1.19 -17.85 -22.57
C CYS A 181 -2.54 -17.87 -23.32
N LYS A 182 -3.60 -18.38 -22.68
CA LYS A 182 -4.95 -18.50 -23.28
C LYS A 182 -5.88 -17.36 -22.89
N THR A 183 -5.51 -16.53 -21.92
CA THR A 183 -6.35 -15.41 -21.49
C THR A 183 -6.36 -14.33 -22.57
N MET A 184 -7.54 -14.10 -23.15
CA MET A 184 -7.81 -12.94 -23.97
C MET A 184 -7.95 -11.70 -23.07
N PRO A 185 -7.42 -10.53 -23.48
CA PRO A 185 -7.60 -9.29 -22.75
C PRO A 185 -9.10 -8.96 -22.62
N SER A 186 -9.49 -8.36 -21.49
CA SER A 186 -10.89 -7.97 -21.30
C SER A 186 -11.23 -6.81 -22.23
N ARG A 187 -12.53 -6.63 -22.52
CA ARG A 187 -13.01 -5.48 -23.30
C ARG A 187 -12.54 -4.15 -22.70
N LYS A 188 -12.47 -4.05 -21.37
CA LYS A 188 -11.97 -2.85 -20.67
C LYS A 188 -10.48 -2.63 -20.93
N ASP A 189 -9.68 -3.69 -20.91
CA ASP A 189 -8.24 -3.57 -21.22
C ASP A 189 -8.02 -3.10 -22.66
N CYS A 190 -8.82 -3.61 -23.59
CA CYS A 190 -8.85 -3.15 -24.98
C CYS A 190 -9.38 -1.72 -25.15
N GLU A 191 -10.21 -1.21 -24.24
CA GLU A 191 -10.67 0.18 -24.23
C GLU A 191 -9.62 1.12 -23.62
N LEU A 192 -8.94 0.68 -22.56
CA LEU A 192 -7.86 1.42 -21.90
C LEU A 192 -6.60 1.53 -22.75
N SER A 193 -6.34 0.55 -23.61
CA SER A 193 -5.19 0.57 -24.55
C SER A 193 -5.40 1.53 -25.72
N LYS A 194 -6.63 2.01 -25.96
CA LYS A 194 -6.89 3.01 -27.00
C LYS A 194 -6.26 4.35 -26.60
N PRO A 195 -5.67 5.09 -27.56
CA PRO A 195 -5.13 6.41 -27.28
C PRO A 195 -6.23 7.32 -26.72
N LYS A 196 -5.92 8.04 -25.64
CA LYS A 196 -6.86 9.01 -25.05
C LYS A 196 -7.12 10.12 -26.05
N THR A 197 -8.38 10.31 -26.44
CA THR A 197 -8.78 11.46 -27.25
C THR A 197 -8.66 12.73 -26.40
N MET A 198 -7.85 13.68 -26.84
CA MET A 198 -7.71 15.01 -26.23
C MET A 198 -8.48 16.02 -27.07
N PRO A 199 -9.20 16.98 -26.45
CA PRO A 199 -9.38 17.18 -25.01
C PRO A 199 -10.27 16.12 -24.34
N PRO A 200 -10.13 15.90 -23.01
CA PRO A 200 -11.02 14.98 -22.29
C PRO A 200 -12.46 15.44 -22.43
N LYS A 201 -13.39 14.49 -22.63
CA LYS A 201 -14.82 14.79 -22.69
C LYS A 201 -15.24 15.51 -21.39
N PRO A 202 -15.80 16.72 -21.46
CA PRO A 202 -16.23 17.43 -20.27
C PRO A 202 -17.35 16.65 -19.58
N HIS A 203 -17.35 16.65 -18.24
CA HIS A 203 -18.39 16.01 -17.43
C HIS A 203 -19.79 16.59 -17.71
N CYS A 204 -19.84 17.88 -18.07
CA CYS A 204 -21.07 18.57 -18.43
C CYS A 204 -21.15 18.71 -19.96
N PRO A 205 -22.35 18.56 -20.57
CA PRO A 205 -22.53 18.95 -21.96
C PRO A 205 -22.13 20.42 -22.07
N LEU A 206 -21.21 20.72 -22.99
CA LEU A 206 -20.93 22.11 -23.31
C LEU A 206 -22.25 22.74 -23.77
N PRO A 207 -22.59 23.95 -23.26
CA PRO A 207 -23.72 24.67 -23.79
C PRO A 207 -23.62 24.68 -25.32
N PRO A 208 -24.73 24.44 -26.06
CA PRO A 208 -24.70 24.56 -27.51
C PRO A 208 -24.09 25.92 -27.81
N GLU A 209 -23.04 25.90 -28.63
CA GLU A 209 -22.24 27.06 -28.99
C GLU A 209 -23.23 28.15 -29.38
N LEU A 210 -23.38 29.16 -28.52
CA LEU A 210 -24.26 30.28 -28.74
C LEU A 210 -23.60 31.06 -29.87
N LEU A 211 -23.94 30.65 -31.11
CA LEU A 211 -23.67 31.40 -32.33
C LEU A 211 -23.81 32.87 -32.02
N ASP A 212 -22.80 33.66 -32.42
CA ASP A 212 -22.58 35.10 -32.22
C ASP A 212 -23.83 35.98 -32.33
N VAL A 213 -24.77 35.82 -31.41
CA VAL A 213 -25.92 36.69 -31.26
C VAL A 213 -25.45 37.72 -30.25
N PRO A 214 -25.05 38.92 -30.69
CA PRO A 214 -24.69 39.97 -29.74
C PRO A 214 -25.89 40.14 -28.81
N LEU A 215 -25.66 39.88 -27.52
CA LEU A 215 -26.68 40.01 -26.49
C LEU A 215 -27.35 41.38 -26.68
N LYS A 216 -28.65 41.37 -26.99
CA LYS A 216 -29.40 42.61 -27.21
C LYS A 216 -29.16 43.49 -25.99
N ARG A 217 -28.55 44.67 -26.21
CA ARG A 217 -28.34 45.66 -25.15
C ARG A 217 -29.68 45.99 -24.52
N THR A 218 -29.95 45.39 -23.36
CA THR A 218 -31.15 45.68 -22.60
C THR A 218 -30.97 47.06 -21.96
N LYS A 219 -31.87 47.99 -22.28
CA LYS A 219 -31.96 49.25 -21.54
C LYS A 219 -32.29 48.89 -20.09
N MET A 220 -31.61 49.53 -19.13
CA MET A 220 -31.93 49.36 -17.71
C MET A 220 -33.40 49.71 -17.46
N SER A 221 -34.08 48.94 -16.62
CA SER A 221 -35.41 49.31 -16.15
C SER A 221 -35.35 50.60 -15.32
N PRO A 222 -36.45 51.36 -15.15
CA PRO A 222 -36.44 52.59 -14.36
C PRO A 222 -35.94 52.39 -12.92
N LEU A 223 -36.21 51.22 -12.32
CA LEU A 223 -35.70 50.85 -10.99
C LEU A 223 -34.20 50.58 -11.01
N GLN A 224 -33.70 49.85 -12.01
CA GLN A 224 -32.27 49.61 -12.21
C GLN A 224 -31.52 50.92 -12.47
N TRP A 225 -32.10 51.83 -13.24
CA TRP A 225 -31.54 53.16 -13.49
C TRP A 225 -31.45 53.99 -12.21
N ARG A 226 -32.49 54.01 -11.39
CA ARG A 226 -32.46 54.68 -10.06
C ARG A 226 -31.42 54.07 -9.12
N ALA A 227 -31.26 52.74 -9.13
CA ALA A 227 -30.21 52.08 -8.35
C ALA A 227 -28.81 52.42 -8.87
N HIS A 228 -28.64 52.46 -10.20
CA HIS A 228 -27.40 52.85 -10.86
C HIS A 228 -27.01 54.30 -10.52
N LEU A 229 -27.95 55.25 -10.59
CA LEU A 229 -27.72 56.63 -10.20
C LEU A 229 -27.32 56.77 -8.72
N ARG A 230 -27.97 56.02 -7.81
CA ARG A 230 -27.57 55.99 -6.40
C ARG A 230 -26.14 55.50 -6.23
N ARG A 231 -25.75 54.45 -6.95
CA ARG A 231 -24.38 53.91 -6.93
C ARG A 231 -23.38 54.92 -7.49
N LEU A 232 -23.68 55.58 -8.60
CA LEU A 232 -22.82 56.63 -9.16
C LEU A 232 -22.64 57.78 -8.19
N LYS A 233 -23.73 58.23 -7.54
CA LYS A 233 -23.66 59.27 -6.51
C LYS A 233 -22.75 58.86 -5.35
N PHE A 234 -22.85 57.61 -4.89
CA PHE A 234 -21.96 57.08 -3.86
C PHE A 234 -20.49 57.03 -4.31
N LEU A 235 -20.23 56.54 -5.53
CA LEU A 235 -18.87 56.45 -6.07
C LEU A 235 -18.26 57.82 -6.39
N SER A 236 -19.08 58.84 -6.63
CA SER A 236 -18.63 60.22 -6.85
C SER A 236 -18.24 60.93 -5.56
N GLN A 237 -18.57 60.37 -4.39
CA GLN A 237 -18.12 60.93 -3.12
C GLN A 237 -16.62 60.65 -2.97
N PRO A 238 -15.83 61.65 -2.51
CA PRO A 238 -14.42 61.43 -2.25
C PRO A 238 -14.27 60.34 -1.18
N SER A 239 -13.35 59.41 -1.40
CA SER A 239 -13.07 58.36 -0.41
C SER A 239 -12.61 59.00 0.90
N GLU A 240 -13.06 58.48 2.04
CA GLU A 240 -12.71 58.99 3.37
C GLU A 240 -11.20 59.15 3.59
N ARG A 241 -10.39 58.28 2.97
CA ARG A 241 -8.93 58.39 2.98
C ARG A 241 -8.41 59.69 2.37
N MET A 242 -8.96 60.10 1.22
CA MET A 242 -8.60 61.36 0.56
C MET A 242 -9.06 62.58 1.37
N LEU A 243 -10.17 62.46 2.13
CA LEU A 243 -10.62 63.53 3.02
C LEU A 243 -9.74 63.66 4.27
N ALA A 244 -9.13 62.57 4.74
CA ALA A 244 -8.23 62.57 5.90
C ALA A 244 -6.86 63.21 5.60
N ASP A 245 -6.40 63.13 4.35
CA ASP A 245 -5.12 63.73 3.91
C ASP A 245 -5.24 65.23 3.58
N LEU A 246 -6.47 65.78 3.53
CA LEU A 246 -6.67 67.21 3.34
C LEU A 246 -6.45 67.94 4.67
N PRO A 247 -5.57 68.96 4.71
CA PRO A 247 -5.36 69.74 5.93
C PRO A 247 -6.67 70.41 6.36
N CYS A 248 -7.01 70.28 7.64
CA CYS A 248 -8.12 71.00 8.27
C CYS A 248 -7.90 72.50 8.02
N PHE A 249 -8.81 73.17 7.30
CA PHE A 249 -8.78 74.64 7.13
C PHE A 249 -9.19 75.40 8.42
N CYS A 250 -9.21 74.69 9.53
CA CYS A 250 -9.62 75.09 10.86
C CYS A 250 -8.56 75.98 11.54
N ASP A 251 -7.30 75.90 11.09
CA ASP A 251 -6.15 76.61 11.69
C ASP A 251 -5.78 77.90 10.93
N ARG A 252 -6.70 78.45 10.14
CA ARG A 252 -6.53 79.74 9.43
C ARG A 252 -7.68 80.71 9.71
N TRP A 253 -7.97 80.98 10.99
CA TRP A 253 -8.66 82.19 11.44
C TRP A 253 -8.13 82.60 12.81
#